data_AF-A0A943SND1-F1
#
_entry.id   AF-A0A943SND1-F1
#
_cell.length_a   1.000
_cell.length_b   1.000
_cell.length_c   1.000
_cell.angle_alpha   90.00
_cell.angle_beta   90.00
_cell.angle_gamma   90.00
#
_symmetry.space_group_name_H-M   'P 1'
#
loop_
_entity.id
_entity.type
_entity.pdbx_description
1 polymer ?
#
loop_
_entity_poly.entity_id
_entity_poly.type
_entity_poly.pdbx_seq_one_letter_code
_entity_poly.pdbx_strand_id
1 'polypeptide(L)'
;MGLLSEFLDYLHEQLENGSIYVWGAQGQNHETISEDWIRRMETSERNADRAIALWKKRKQEGKAEVLRAYDCSGLIMYFLQNLKGIYDYDMASNTIKGKCQKIEKAQLLPGDFVFRVYTDGASKGRAYHVGIVVDAKRNIIEAKGRDDGVVKRGIDAQAGYWNYFGRPECLKEEIEEDMPAAELPKDWMLSRLLKQTSPLMRGEDVRQAQEALIARGYPCGNRGADGQFGKDTENAVRRFQKDNALRED
;
A
#
# COMPACT_ATOMS: atom_id res chain seq x y z
N MET A 1 9.18 -13.03 -13.17
CA MET A 1 7.97 -12.27 -12.80
C MET A 1 8.29 -10.79 -12.95
N GLY A 2 7.32 -9.88 -12.91
CA GLY A 2 7.61 -8.44 -12.86
C GLY A 2 8.28 -8.06 -11.54
N LEU A 3 8.98 -6.92 -11.49
CA LEU A 3 9.63 -6.40 -10.29
C LEU A 3 8.63 -6.21 -9.14
N LEU A 4 7.42 -5.75 -9.44
CA LEU A 4 6.33 -5.56 -8.48
C LEU A 4 5.90 -6.89 -7.86
N SER A 5 5.65 -7.91 -8.67
CA SER A 5 5.27 -9.24 -8.18
C SER A 5 6.36 -9.84 -7.29
N GLU A 6 7.63 -9.74 -7.71
CA GLU A 6 8.76 -10.20 -6.89
C GLU A 6 8.88 -9.42 -5.57
N PHE A 7 8.57 -8.13 -5.58
CA PHE A 7 8.60 -7.31 -4.38
C PHE A 7 7.47 -7.68 -3.40
N LEU A 8 6.26 -7.88 -3.91
CA LEU A 8 5.11 -8.29 -3.10
C LEU A 8 5.34 -9.68 -2.49
N ASP A 9 5.88 -10.63 -3.26
CA ASP A 9 6.22 -11.96 -2.77
C ASP A 9 7.29 -11.91 -1.68
N TYR A 10 8.33 -11.10 -1.87
CA TYR A 10 9.34 -10.86 -0.83
C TYR A 10 8.72 -10.31 0.47
N LEU A 11 7.79 -9.34 0.39
CA LEU A 11 7.12 -8.79 1.57
C LEU A 11 6.28 -9.85 2.30
N HIS A 12 5.59 -10.70 1.52
CA HIS A 12 4.83 -11.82 2.05
C HIS A 12 5.72 -12.89 2.70
N GLU A 13 6.86 -13.20 2.10
CA GLU A 13 7.87 -14.08 2.68
C GLU A 13 8.38 -13.53 4.02
N GLN A 14 8.69 -12.23 4.11
CA GLN A 14 9.16 -11.63 5.37
C GLN A 14 8.10 -11.61 6.47
N LEU A 15 6.82 -11.50 6.10
CA LEU A 15 5.70 -11.68 7.02
C LEU A 15 5.64 -13.12 7.55
N GLU A 16 5.74 -14.11 6.66
CA GLU A 16 5.68 -15.54 7.01
C GLU A 16 6.88 -15.99 7.85
N ASN A 17 8.07 -15.52 7.48
CA ASN A 17 9.33 -15.72 8.23
C ASN A 17 9.29 -15.10 9.63
N GLY A 18 8.28 -14.27 9.94
CA GLY A 18 8.17 -13.59 11.23
C GLY A 18 9.34 -12.65 11.48
N SER A 19 9.85 -12.03 10.42
CA SER A 19 10.99 -11.10 10.46
C SER A 19 10.75 -9.99 11.48
N ILE A 20 11.82 -9.60 12.18
CA ILE A 20 11.77 -8.73 13.36
C ILE A 20 12.11 -7.28 13.02
N TYR A 21 11.78 -6.37 13.93
CA TYR A 21 12.20 -4.97 13.84
C TYR A 21 13.45 -4.73 14.68
N VAL A 22 14.50 -4.19 14.06
CA VAL A 22 15.69 -3.67 14.76
C VAL A 22 16.08 -2.34 14.10
N TRP A 23 16.34 -1.30 14.90
CA TRP A 23 16.72 0.02 14.39
C TRP A 23 17.94 -0.05 13.45
N GLY A 24 17.84 0.58 12.26
CA GLY A 24 18.92 0.61 11.28
C GLY A 24 19.21 -0.72 10.57
N ALA A 25 18.38 -1.75 10.80
CA ALA A 25 18.57 -3.04 10.16
C ALA A 25 18.02 -3.03 8.73
N GLN A 26 18.69 -3.77 7.85
CA GLN A 26 18.38 -3.88 6.43
C GLN A 26 18.62 -5.31 5.95
N GLY A 27 17.86 -6.26 6.50
CA GLY A 27 17.86 -7.65 6.04
C GLY A 27 18.93 -8.54 6.63
N GLN A 28 19.57 -8.14 7.75
CA GLN A 28 20.48 -9.03 8.47
C GLN A 28 19.78 -10.35 8.81
N ASN A 29 20.50 -11.47 8.66
CA ASN A 29 20.02 -12.84 8.82
C ASN A 29 20.52 -13.46 10.14
N HIS A 30 20.25 -14.76 10.34
CA HIS A 30 20.61 -15.52 11.54
C HIS A 30 22.11 -15.54 11.85
N GLU A 31 22.99 -15.38 10.86
CA GLU A 31 24.45 -15.31 11.05
C GLU A 31 24.88 -14.01 11.74
N THR A 32 24.09 -12.95 11.58
CA THR A 32 24.38 -11.63 12.16
C THR A 32 23.57 -11.35 13.41
N ILE A 33 22.29 -11.76 13.44
CA ILE A 33 21.38 -11.41 14.53
C ILE A 33 21.80 -12.15 15.82
N SER A 34 22.27 -11.39 16.79
CA SER A 34 22.58 -11.81 18.15
C SER A 34 22.10 -10.77 19.16
N GLU A 35 22.06 -11.09 20.46
CA GLU A 35 21.73 -10.11 21.49
C GLU A 35 22.69 -8.92 21.46
N ASP A 36 23.99 -9.18 21.35
CA ASP A 36 25.02 -8.14 21.30
C ASP A 36 24.89 -7.27 20.05
N TRP A 37 24.51 -7.85 18.91
CA TRP A 37 24.22 -7.09 17.72
C TRP A 37 22.97 -6.21 17.90
N ILE A 38 21.86 -6.76 18.41
CA ILE A 38 20.64 -5.98 18.66
C ILE A 38 20.91 -4.84 19.65
N ARG A 39 21.65 -5.09 20.73
CA ARG A 39 22.01 -4.05 21.71
C ARG A 39 22.85 -2.93 21.12
N ARG A 40 23.75 -3.24 20.17
CA ARG A 40 24.56 -2.23 19.47
C ARG A 40 23.75 -1.38 18.49
N MET A 41 22.73 -1.98 17.85
CA MET A 41 21.91 -1.28 16.86
C MET A 41 20.85 -0.38 17.48
N GLU A 42 20.31 -0.77 18.64
CA GLU A 42 19.18 -0.10 19.25
C GLU A 42 19.53 1.19 20.00
N THR A 43 18.56 2.09 20.06
CA THR A 43 18.78 3.46 20.57
C THR A 43 18.66 3.59 22.10
N SER A 44 18.28 2.50 22.79
CA SER A 44 18.24 2.43 24.25
C SER A 44 18.16 0.96 24.70
N GLU A 45 18.53 0.69 25.96
CA GLU A 45 18.41 -0.64 26.55
C GLU A 45 16.97 -1.18 26.48
N ARG A 46 15.99 -0.35 26.82
CA ARG A 46 14.56 -0.72 26.74
C ARG A 46 14.14 -1.12 25.33
N ASN A 47 14.64 -0.43 24.31
CA ASN A 47 14.33 -0.77 22.92
C ASN A 47 15.02 -2.08 22.49
N ALA A 48 16.27 -2.28 22.91
CA ALA A 48 16.98 -3.52 22.72
C ALA A 48 16.25 -4.70 23.35
N ASP A 49 15.82 -4.57 24.61
CA ASP A 49 15.13 -5.65 25.32
C ASP A 49 13.82 -6.05 24.64
N ARG A 50 13.07 -5.09 24.09
CA ARG A 50 11.84 -5.35 23.30
C ARG A 50 12.13 -6.14 22.03
N ALA A 51 13.14 -5.71 21.25
CA ALA A 51 13.54 -6.40 20.03
C ALA A 51 14.10 -7.81 20.32
N ILE A 52 14.92 -7.95 21.38
CA ILE A 52 15.46 -9.23 21.84
C ILE A 52 14.33 -10.17 22.30
N ALA A 53 13.33 -9.66 23.01
CA ALA A 53 12.18 -10.46 23.45
C ALA A 53 11.42 -11.05 22.25
N LEU A 54 11.13 -10.22 21.24
CA LEU A 54 10.49 -10.71 20.01
C LEU A 54 11.39 -11.70 19.28
N TRP A 55 12.68 -11.40 19.10
CA TRP A 55 13.64 -12.30 18.45
C TRP A 55 13.70 -13.68 19.12
N LYS A 56 13.84 -13.72 20.45
CA LYS A 56 13.83 -14.97 21.23
C LYS A 56 12.53 -15.74 21.05
N LYS A 57 11.38 -15.04 21.03
CA LYS A 57 10.09 -15.66 20.75
C LYS A 57 10.05 -16.28 19.35
N ARG A 58 10.49 -15.57 18.30
CA ARG A 58 10.54 -16.11 16.94
C ARG A 58 11.47 -17.32 16.81
N LYS A 59 12.58 -17.35 17.56
CA LYS A 59 13.44 -18.54 17.64
C LYS A 59 12.72 -19.75 18.23
N GLN A 60 11.94 -19.55 19.30
CA GLN A 60 11.12 -20.62 19.90
C GLN A 60 10.01 -21.10 18.96
N GLU A 61 9.52 -20.22 18.07
CA GLU A 61 8.59 -20.56 16.99
C GLU A 61 9.25 -21.31 15.81
N GLY A 62 10.55 -21.63 15.89
CA GLY A 62 11.29 -22.34 14.83
C GLY A 62 11.72 -21.45 13.66
N LYS A 63 11.63 -20.13 13.79
CA LYS A 63 11.92 -19.17 12.70
C LYS A 63 13.35 -18.65 12.69
N ALA A 64 14.23 -19.20 13.54
CA ALA A 64 15.56 -18.68 13.77
C ALA A 64 16.39 -18.53 12.48
N GLU A 65 16.32 -19.51 11.59
CA GLU A 65 17.13 -19.59 10.36
C GLU A 65 16.59 -18.72 9.22
N VAL A 66 15.27 -18.47 9.21
CA VAL A 66 14.57 -17.81 8.10
C VAL A 66 14.25 -16.34 8.37
N LEU A 67 14.09 -15.96 9.63
CA LEU A 67 13.79 -14.57 9.98
C LEU A 67 14.95 -13.66 9.60
N ARG A 68 14.60 -12.42 9.26
CA ARG A 68 15.54 -11.31 9.06
C ARG A 68 15.18 -10.14 9.97
N ALA A 69 16.11 -9.21 10.12
CA ALA A 69 15.91 -7.98 10.87
C ALA A 69 15.82 -6.77 9.94
N TYR A 70 14.85 -5.89 10.18
CA TYR A 70 14.61 -4.69 9.38
C TYR A 70 14.24 -3.49 10.26
N ASP A 71 14.51 -2.28 9.82
CA ASP A 71 13.70 -1.12 10.18
C ASP A 71 12.63 -0.83 9.12
N CYS A 72 11.85 0.24 9.30
CA CYS A 72 10.75 0.56 8.39
C CYS A 72 11.20 0.76 6.93
N SER A 73 12.31 1.46 6.71
CA SER A 73 12.91 1.69 5.39
C SER A 73 13.69 0.46 4.92
N GLY A 74 14.41 -0.20 5.83
CA GLY A 74 15.28 -1.33 5.53
C GLY A 74 14.53 -2.52 4.96
N LEU A 75 13.24 -2.71 5.32
CA LEU A 75 12.40 -3.73 4.70
C LEU A 75 12.30 -3.51 3.18
N ILE A 76 12.09 -2.27 2.75
CA ILE A 76 11.98 -1.87 1.34
C ILE A 76 13.36 -1.87 0.68
N MET A 77 14.34 -1.23 1.34
CA MET A 77 15.66 -1.01 0.78
C MET A 77 16.48 -2.28 0.66
N TYR A 78 16.27 -3.29 1.51
CA TYR A 78 16.89 -4.59 1.29
C TYR A 78 16.52 -5.16 -0.09
N PHE A 79 15.25 -5.12 -0.47
CA PHE A 79 14.84 -5.59 -1.78
C PHE A 79 15.36 -4.67 -2.89
N LEU A 80 15.04 -3.37 -2.85
CA LEU A 80 15.33 -2.45 -3.95
C LEU A 80 16.83 -2.22 -4.15
N GLN A 81 17.61 -2.10 -3.09
CA GLN A 81 19.06 -1.89 -3.18
C GLN A 81 19.82 -3.21 -3.25
N ASN A 82 19.61 -4.13 -2.29
CA ASN A 82 20.52 -5.27 -2.10
C ASN A 82 20.17 -6.45 -3.00
N LEU A 83 18.88 -6.71 -3.25
CA LEU A 83 18.44 -7.81 -4.10
C LEU A 83 18.33 -7.41 -5.57
N LYS A 84 17.94 -6.17 -5.86
CA LYS A 84 17.62 -5.72 -7.22
C LYS A 84 18.53 -4.64 -7.79
N GLY A 85 19.32 -3.95 -6.97
CA GLY A 85 20.23 -2.90 -7.45
C GLY A 85 19.53 -1.70 -8.11
N ILE A 86 18.26 -1.46 -7.80
CA ILE A 86 17.47 -0.32 -8.32
C ILE A 86 18.00 1.00 -7.76
N TYR A 87 18.46 0.98 -6.51
CA TYR A 87 19.15 2.09 -5.87
C TYR A 87 20.53 1.63 -5.41
N ASP A 88 21.50 2.54 -5.43
CA ASP A 88 22.90 2.30 -5.08
C ASP A 88 23.23 2.66 -3.62
N TYR A 89 22.31 3.31 -2.90
CA TYR A 89 22.45 3.68 -1.49
C TYR A 89 21.19 3.42 -0.67
N ASP A 90 21.36 3.26 0.64
CA ASP A 90 20.27 3.10 1.61
C ASP A 90 19.54 4.44 1.81
N MET A 91 18.21 4.38 1.97
CA MET A 91 17.34 5.53 2.08
C MET A 91 16.41 5.41 3.28
N ALA A 92 16.45 6.43 4.15
CA ALA A 92 15.43 6.62 5.17
C ALA A 92 14.04 6.83 4.54
N SER A 93 12.98 6.55 5.31
CA SER A 93 11.57 6.69 4.87
C SER A 93 11.26 8.05 4.22
N ASN A 94 11.84 9.15 4.69
CA ASN A 94 11.64 10.47 4.07
C ASN A 94 12.25 10.59 2.67
N THR A 95 13.41 9.98 2.45
CA THR A 95 14.07 9.98 1.14
C THR A 95 13.28 9.10 0.17
N ILE A 96 12.81 7.93 0.61
CA ILE A 96 11.90 7.06 -0.15
C ILE A 96 10.62 7.83 -0.54
N LYS A 97 10.00 8.58 0.39
CA LYS A 97 8.84 9.43 0.10
C LYS A 97 9.12 10.45 -1.02
N GLY A 98 10.34 10.99 -1.09
CA GLY A 98 10.76 11.91 -2.14
C GLY A 98 10.92 11.27 -3.52
N LYS A 99 11.00 9.93 -3.59
CA LYS A 99 11.03 9.11 -4.82
C LYS A 99 9.64 8.58 -5.21
N CYS A 100 8.59 9.14 -4.61
CA CYS A 100 7.22 8.74 -4.86
C CYS A 100 6.43 9.90 -5.45
N GLN A 101 5.63 9.63 -6.48
CA GLN A 101 4.58 10.53 -6.90
C GLN A 101 3.50 10.57 -5.80
N LYS A 102 3.17 11.75 -5.27
CA LYS A 102 2.07 11.88 -4.30
C LYS A 102 0.75 11.46 -4.95
N ILE A 103 -0.02 10.65 -4.25
CA ILE A 103 -1.37 10.21 -4.63
C ILE A 103 -2.35 10.42 -3.48
N GLU A 104 -3.65 10.35 -3.79
CA GLU A 104 -4.72 10.34 -2.80
C GLU A 104 -5.01 8.92 -2.31
N LYS A 105 -5.53 8.77 -1.08
CA LYS A 105 -5.84 7.46 -0.48
C LYS A 105 -6.73 6.59 -1.37
N ALA A 106 -7.65 7.23 -2.10
CA ALA A 106 -8.58 6.55 -3.00
C ALA A 106 -7.89 5.88 -4.21
N GLN A 107 -6.68 6.31 -4.56
CA GLN A 107 -5.91 5.83 -5.71
C GLN A 107 -4.97 4.67 -5.37
N LEU A 108 -4.91 4.26 -4.09
CA LEU A 108 -3.99 3.22 -3.64
C LEU A 108 -4.25 1.87 -4.32
N LEU A 109 -3.18 1.33 -4.89
CA LEU A 109 -3.05 0.02 -5.50
C LEU A 109 -1.94 -0.80 -4.82
N PRO A 110 -1.91 -2.14 -4.99
CA PRO A 110 -0.77 -2.96 -4.59
C PRO A 110 0.54 -2.39 -5.15
N GLY A 111 1.58 -2.33 -4.31
CA GLY A 111 2.87 -1.71 -4.64
C GLY A 111 3.01 -0.25 -4.21
N ASP A 112 1.91 0.48 -4.03
CA ASP A 112 1.97 1.87 -3.55
C ASP A 112 2.47 1.93 -2.10
N PHE A 113 3.18 3.00 -1.76
CA PHE A 113 3.77 3.22 -0.43
C PHE A 113 2.89 4.16 0.40
N VAL A 114 2.73 3.81 1.67
CA VAL A 114 2.04 4.63 2.67
C VAL A 114 3.02 5.10 3.71
N PHE A 115 2.86 6.34 4.16
CA PHE A 115 3.83 6.99 5.04
C PHE A 115 3.15 7.62 6.25
N ARG A 116 3.93 7.72 7.33
CA ARG A 116 3.62 8.59 8.46
C ARG A 116 4.53 9.79 8.39
N VAL A 117 3.95 10.97 8.29
CA VAL A 117 4.65 12.25 8.28
C VAL A 117 4.28 13.08 9.49
N TYR A 118 5.20 13.94 9.94
CA TYR A 118 4.88 14.92 10.98
C TYR A 118 3.84 15.92 10.45
N THR A 119 2.82 16.23 11.24
CA THR A 119 1.73 17.14 10.86
C THR A 119 1.96 18.58 11.29
N ASP A 120 2.90 18.80 12.21
CA ASP A 120 3.24 20.08 12.81
C ASP A 120 4.76 20.18 13.09
N GLY A 121 5.16 21.34 13.63
CA GLY A 121 6.53 21.64 14.00
C GLY A 121 7.50 21.79 12.82
N ALA A 122 8.79 21.91 13.14
CA ALA A 122 9.86 22.14 12.15
C ALA A 122 10.05 20.97 11.17
N SER A 123 9.58 19.78 11.53
CA SER A 123 9.67 18.58 10.68
C SER A 123 8.39 18.30 9.88
N LYS A 124 7.41 19.23 9.87
CA LYS A 124 6.13 19.05 9.15
C LYS A 124 6.36 18.55 7.72
N GLY A 125 5.66 17.47 7.36
CA GLY A 125 5.74 16.82 6.04
C GLY A 125 6.92 15.85 5.86
N ARG A 126 7.86 15.79 6.81
CA ARG A 126 8.94 14.80 6.81
C ARG A 126 8.40 13.43 7.22
N ALA A 127 8.70 12.39 6.45
CA ALA A 127 8.32 11.03 6.79
C ALA A 127 9.22 10.45 7.90
N TYR A 128 8.63 9.68 8.80
CA TYR A 128 9.34 8.96 9.85
C TYR A 128 8.99 7.46 9.89
N HIS A 129 8.05 7.02 9.05
CA HIS A 129 7.65 5.61 8.94
C HIS A 129 7.07 5.34 7.55
N VAL A 130 7.17 4.11 7.08
CA VAL A 130 6.70 3.66 5.76
C VAL A 130 6.14 2.24 5.82
N GLY A 131 5.16 1.95 4.96
CA GLY A 131 4.61 0.63 4.69
C GLY A 131 4.19 0.50 3.22
N ILE A 132 3.83 -0.71 2.79
CA ILE A 132 3.52 -1.04 1.40
C ILE A 132 2.12 -1.61 1.31
N VAL A 133 1.30 -1.12 0.38
CA VAL A 133 0.02 -1.74 0.03
C VAL A 133 0.28 -3.06 -0.68
N VAL A 134 -0.27 -4.17 -0.20
CA VAL A 134 0.05 -5.51 -0.74
C VAL A 134 -1.12 -6.22 -1.40
N ASP A 135 -2.33 -5.67 -1.33
CA ASP A 135 -3.50 -6.24 -2.00
C ASP A 135 -4.61 -5.20 -2.25
N ALA A 136 -5.58 -5.58 -3.08
CA ALA A 136 -6.73 -4.75 -3.44
C ALA A 136 -7.64 -4.39 -2.25
N LYS A 137 -7.53 -5.11 -1.12
CA LYS A 137 -8.24 -4.76 0.13
C LYS A 137 -7.51 -3.68 0.93
N ARG A 138 -6.41 -3.14 0.39
CA ARG A 138 -5.55 -2.14 1.02
C ARG A 138 -5.00 -2.61 2.36
N ASN A 139 -4.60 -3.87 2.43
CA ASN A 139 -3.74 -4.31 3.51
C ASN A 139 -2.32 -3.77 3.30
N ILE A 140 -1.67 -3.41 4.39
CA ILE A 140 -0.34 -2.83 4.45
C ILE A 140 0.60 -3.83 5.12
N ILE A 141 1.72 -4.14 4.47
CA ILE A 141 2.88 -4.76 5.14
C ILE A 141 3.85 -3.66 5.56
N GLU A 142 4.28 -3.69 6.81
CA GLU A 142 5.25 -2.76 7.38
C GLU A 142 6.16 -3.49 8.39
N ALA A 143 7.41 -3.06 8.52
CA ALA A 143 8.20 -3.35 9.72
C ALA A 143 7.76 -2.37 10.81
N LYS A 144 6.75 -2.77 11.60
CA LYS A 144 5.95 -1.88 12.46
C LYS A 144 6.71 -1.35 13.67
N GLY A 145 7.54 -2.19 14.27
CA GLY A 145 8.24 -1.85 15.51
C GLY A 145 8.67 -3.07 16.31
N ARG A 146 9.43 -2.82 17.37
CA ARG A 146 10.22 -3.81 18.12
C ARG A 146 9.40 -4.95 18.73
N ASP A 147 8.14 -4.67 19.11
CA ASP A 147 7.26 -5.67 19.74
C ASP A 147 6.53 -6.53 18.70
N ASP A 148 6.46 -6.09 17.44
CA ASP A 148 5.60 -6.67 16.41
C ASP A 148 6.41 -7.32 15.27
N GLY A 149 7.50 -6.66 14.84
CA GLY A 149 8.26 -7.03 13.65
C GLY A 149 7.56 -6.61 12.36
N VAL A 150 7.67 -7.47 11.33
CA VAL A 150 6.94 -7.34 10.07
C VAL A 150 5.51 -7.86 10.26
N VAL A 151 4.51 -7.04 9.92
CA VAL A 151 3.09 -7.37 10.10
C VAL A 151 2.28 -6.96 8.88
N LYS A 152 1.11 -7.60 8.70
CA LYS A 152 0.09 -7.24 7.71
C LYS A 152 -1.17 -6.74 8.42
N ARG A 153 -1.64 -5.53 8.09
CA ARG A 153 -2.85 -4.92 8.69
C ARG A 153 -3.63 -4.12 7.65
N GLY A 154 -4.95 -4.01 7.80
CA GLY A 154 -5.74 -3.10 6.96
C GLY A 154 -5.28 -1.65 7.14
N ILE A 155 -5.34 -0.85 6.07
CA ILE A 155 -4.95 0.57 6.09
C ILE A 155 -5.66 1.39 7.19
N ASP A 156 -6.87 0.99 7.56
CA ASP A 156 -7.69 1.62 8.60
C ASP A 156 -7.72 0.87 9.93
N ALA A 157 -6.81 -0.09 10.15
CA ALA A 157 -6.69 -0.81 11.42
C ALA A 157 -6.41 0.12 12.62
N GLN A 158 -5.87 1.31 12.35
CA GLN A 158 -5.82 2.41 13.31
C GLN A 158 -6.11 3.71 12.56
N ALA A 159 -7.22 4.37 12.91
CA ALA A 159 -7.65 5.60 12.25
C ALA A 159 -6.56 6.68 12.28
N GLY A 160 -6.28 7.28 11.12
CA GLY A 160 -5.26 8.33 10.98
C GLY A 160 -3.81 7.87 11.12
N TYR A 161 -3.55 6.56 11.22
CA TYR A 161 -2.19 6.04 11.36
C TYR A 161 -1.32 6.38 10.15
N TRP A 162 -1.87 6.22 8.93
CA TRP A 162 -1.24 6.63 7.67
C TRP A 162 -1.82 7.97 7.21
N ASN A 163 -0.95 8.94 6.90
CA ASN A 163 -1.36 10.32 6.58
C ASN A 163 -0.69 10.89 5.33
N TYR A 164 0.05 10.07 4.58
CA TYR A 164 0.62 10.41 3.29
C TYR A 164 0.73 9.15 2.41
N PHE A 165 0.48 9.30 1.11
CA PHE A 165 0.42 8.19 0.16
C PHE A 165 1.25 8.53 -1.08
N GLY A 166 2.03 7.57 -1.58
CA GLY A 166 2.90 7.79 -2.71
C GLY A 166 3.07 6.56 -3.58
N ARG A 167 3.06 6.75 -4.90
CA ARG A 167 3.40 5.74 -5.88
C ARG A 167 4.90 5.77 -6.15
N PRO A 168 5.67 4.72 -5.82
CA PRO A 168 7.12 4.73 -6.01
C PRO A 168 7.47 4.73 -7.51
N GLU A 169 8.37 5.62 -7.91
CA GLU A 169 8.76 5.79 -9.33
C GLU A 169 9.26 4.48 -9.97
N CYS A 170 10.01 3.66 -9.21
CA CYS A 170 10.59 2.42 -9.71
C CYS A 170 9.60 1.27 -9.94
N LEU A 171 8.38 1.35 -9.39
CA LEU A 171 7.33 0.35 -9.61
C LEU A 171 6.13 0.95 -10.35
N LYS A 172 6.17 2.25 -10.70
CA LYS A 172 5.01 2.98 -11.19
C LYS A 172 4.39 2.32 -12.43
N GLU A 173 5.21 1.97 -13.41
CA GLU A 173 4.76 1.35 -14.65
C GLU A 173 4.03 0.03 -14.35
N GLU A 174 4.64 -0.87 -13.59
CA GLU A 174 4.02 -2.15 -13.22
C GLU A 174 2.76 -1.98 -12.35
N ILE A 175 2.73 -1.00 -11.43
CA ILE A 175 1.53 -0.70 -10.61
C ILE A 175 0.38 -0.18 -11.48
N GLU A 176 0.68 0.61 -12.51
CA GLU A 176 -0.32 1.20 -13.40
C GLU A 176 -0.79 0.22 -14.48
N GLU A 177 0.06 -0.71 -14.90
CA GLU A 177 -0.26 -1.81 -15.83
C GLU A 177 -1.03 -2.95 -15.16
N ASP A 178 -0.68 -3.30 -13.91
CA ASP A 178 -1.33 -4.34 -13.10
C ASP A 178 -2.52 -3.81 -12.29
N MET A 179 -2.80 -2.50 -12.42
CA MET A 179 -4.17 -2.04 -12.24
C MET A 179 -4.99 -2.97 -13.14
N PRO A 180 -6.04 -3.66 -12.65
CA PRO A 180 -7.01 -4.16 -13.60
C PRO A 180 -7.37 -2.91 -14.39
N ALA A 181 -7.00 -2.89 -15.67
CA ALA A 181 -7.87 -2.28 -16.63
C ALA A 181 -9.19 -2.90 -16.22
N ALA A 182 -10.04 -2.13 -15.52
CA ALA A 182 -11.46 -2.37 -15.60
C ALA A 182 -11.61 -2.49 -17.09
N GLU A 183 -11.73 -3.73 -17.60
CA GLU A 183 -11.77 -4.00 -19.01
C GLU A 183 -12.98 -3.20 -19.44
N LEU A 184 -12.73 -1.97 -19.88
CA LEU A 184 -13.71 -1.21 -20.60
C LEU A 184 -13.90 -2.11 -21.80
N PRO A 185 -15.12 -2.60 -22.05
CA PRO A 185 -15.38 -3.35 -23.27
C PRO A 185 -14.73 -2.55 -24.40
N LYS A 186 -13.81 -3.15 -25.17
CA LYS A 186 -13.09 -2.43 -26.23
C LYS A 186 -14.06 -1.82 -27.27
N ASP A 187 -15.32 -2.22 -27.23
CA ASP A 187 -16.44 -1.74 -28.04
C ASP A 187 -17.47 -0.88 -27.28
N TRP A 188 -17.19 -0.49 -26.04
CA TRP A 188 -18.07 0.41 -25.27
C TRP A 188 -17.79 1.87 -25.67
N MET A 189 -18.70 2.42 -26.46
CA MET A 189 -18.84 3.85 -26.62
C MET A 189 -20.24 4.22 -26.14
N LEU A 190 -20.34 5.21 -25.24
CA LEU A 190 -21.62 5.81 -24.89
C LEU A 190 -22.25 6.37 -26.17
N SER A 191 -23.19 5.62 -26.76
CA SER A 191 -23.89 6.03 -27.98
C SER A 191 -24.82 7.22 -27.75
N ARG A 192 -25.03 7.61 -26.48
CA ARG A 192 -25.84 8.74 -26.03
C ARG A 192 -25.43 9.19 -24.62
N LEU A 193 -25.73 10.44 -24.30
CA LEU A 193 -25.57 10.99 -22.95
C LEU A 193 -26.55 10.31 -21.98
N LEU A 194 -26.05 9.69 -20.92
CA LEU A 194 -26.85 9.05 -19.88
C LEU A 194 -27.13 10.03 -18.73
N LYS A 195 -28.39 10.16 -18.35
CA LYS A 195 -28.83 11.03 -17.24
C LYS A 195 -30.14 10.54 -16.63
N GLN A 196 -30.44 10.99 -15.42
CA GLN A 196 -31.72 10.69 -14.79
C GLN A 196 -32.85 11.40 -15.54
N THR A 197 -33.84 10.62 -16.01
CA THR A 197 -35.02 11.11 -16.75
C THR A 197 -36.29 10.46 -16.22
N SER A 198 -37.46 10.90 -16.68
CA SER A 198 -38.74 10.26 -16.40
C SER A 198 -39.46 9.98 -17.73
N PRO A 199 -39.66 8.72 -18.13
CA PRO A 199 -39.20 7.48 -17.45
C PRO A 199 -37.67 7.36 -17.43
N LEU A 200 -37.12 6.59 -16.47
CA LEU A 200 -35.67 6.38 -16.32
C LEU A 200 -35.05 5.87 -17.63
N MET A 201 -33.83 6.33 -17.95
CA MET A 201 -33.06 5.71 -19.02
C MET A 201 -32.73 4.27 -18.64
N ARG A 202 -32.89 3.38 -19.61
CA ARG A 202 -32.58 1.96 -19.47
C ARG A 202 -31.78 1.47 -20.66
N GLY A 203 -30.99 0.44 -20.43
CA GLY A 203 -30.30 -0.26 -21.49
C GLY A 203 -29.01 -0.90 -21.03
N GLU A 204 -28.43 -1.62 -21.97
CA GLU A 204 -27.13 -2.26 -21.82
C GLU A 204 -26.00 -1.23 -21.65
N ASP A 205 -26.15 -0.07 -22.29
CA ASP A 205 -25.30 1.10 -22.09
C ASP A 205 -25.32 1.60 -20.64
N VAL A 206 -26.51 1.65 -20.01
CA VAL A 206 -26.63 2.03 -18.60
C VAL A 206 -25.97 1.00 -17.69
N ARG A 207 -26.18 -0.30 -17.97
CA ARG A 207 -25.60 -1.39 -17.19
C ARG A 207 -24.07 -1.35 -17.21
N GLN A 208 -23.48 -1.19 -18.40
CA GLN A 208 -22.03 -1.10 -18.58
C GLN A 208 -21.44 0.13 -17.86
N ALA A 209 -22.13 1.27 -17.90
CA ALA A 209 -21.71 2.45 -17.12
C ALA A 209 -21.70 2.16 -15.61
N GLN A 210 -22.74 1.51 -15.10
CA GLN A 210 -22.85 1.14 -13.70
C GLN A 210 -21.74 0.15 -13.29
N GLU A 211 -21.43 -0.85 -14.10
CA GLU A 211 -20.32 -1.79 -13.87
C GLU A 211 -18.97 -1.08 -13.81
N ALA A 212 -18.71 -0.17 -14.75
CA ALA A 212 -17.48 0.61 -14.80
C ALA A 212 -17.32 1.52 -13.57
N LEU A 213 -18.42 2.10 -13.08
CA LEU A 213 -18.46 2.90 -11.85
C LEU A 213 -18.22 2.03 -10.61
N ILE A 214 -18.92 0.90 -10.48
CA ILE A 214 -18.77 -0.03 -9.36
C ILE A 214 -17.34 -0.56 -9.28
N ALA A 215 -16.75 -0.96 -10.40
CA ALA A 215 -15.36 -1.43 -10.48
C ALA A 215 -14.36 -0.36 -10.01
N ARG A 216 -14.67 0.92 -10.23
CA ARG A 216 -13.86 2.07 -9.78
C ARG A 216 -14.18 2.52 -8.35
N GLY A 217 -15.00 1.78 -7.62
CA GLY A 217 -15.36 2.09 -6.23
C GLY A 217 -16.52 3.08 -6.06
N TYR A 218 -17.31 3.32 -7.11
CA TYR A 218 -18.49 4.18 -7.09
C TYR A 218 -19.77 3.34 -7.11
N PRO A 219 -20.31 2.93 -5.95
CA PRO A 219 -21.47 2.04 -5.89
C PRO A 219 -22.73 2.72 -6.45
N CYS A 220 -23.45 2.00 -7.33
CA CYS A 220 -24.70 2.43 -7.96
C CYS A 220 -25.96 1.96 -7.19
N GLY A 221 -25.87 1.92 -5.86
CA GLY A 221 -26.98 1.48 -4.98
C GLY A 221 -27.05 -0.04 -4.81
N ASN A 222 -28.04 -0.51 -4.03
CA ASN A 222 -28.14 -1.92 -3.60
C ASN A 222 -28.40 -2.92 -4.73
N ARG A 223 -28.94 -2.46 -5.86
CA ARG A 223 -29.21 -3.31 -7.04
C ARG A 223 -27.99 -3.48 -7.95
N GLY A 224 -26.90 -2.75 -7.70
CA GLY A 224 -25.71 -2.80 -8.54
C GLY A 224 -25.98 -2.29 -9.95
N ALA A 225 -25.48 -3.01 -10.95
CA ALA A 225 -25.69 -2.69 -12.36
C ALA A 225 -27.03 -3.26 -12.87
N ASP A 226 -28.13 -2.58 -12.54
CA ASP A 226 -29.49 -2.99 -12.88
C ASP A 226 -29.99 -2.49 -14.25
N GLY A 227 -29.12 -1.80 -15.01
CA GLY A 227 -29.41 -1.25 -16.33
C GLY A 227 -30.42 -0.10 -16.29
N GLN A 228 -30.66 0.53 -15.14
CA GLN A 228 -31.57 1.66 -14.97
C GLN A 228 -30.85 2.87 -14.37
N PHE A 229 -30.89 4.01 -15.05
CA PHE A 229 -30.19 5.22 -14.61
C PHE A 229 -31.02 5.95 -13.56
N GLY A 230 -31.01 5.42 -12.34
CA GLY A 230 -31.68 6.00 -11.18
C GLY A 230 -30.80 6.98 -10.40
N LYS A 231 -31.37 7.52 -9.31
CA LYS A 231 -30.70 8.49 -8.44
C LYS A 231 -29.35 7.98 -7.88
N ASP A 232 -29.24 6.69 -7.59
CA ASP A 232 -27.99 6.11 -7.08
C ASP A 232 -26.89 6.07 -8.16
N THR A 233 -27.26 5.81 -9.41
CA THR A 233 -26.35 5.90 -10.56
C THR A 233 -25.95 7.35 -10.82
N GLU A 234 -26.90 8.30 -10.77
CA GLU A 234 -26.57 9.73 -10.88
C GLU A 234 -25.58 10.17 -9.79
N ASN A 235 -25.83 9.78 -8.54
CA ASN A 235 -24.94 10.07 -7.42
C ASN A 235 -23.54 9.44 -7.62
N ALA A 236 -23.47 8.21 -8.16
CA ALA A 236 -22.21 7.57 -8.48
C ALA A 236 -21.44 8.31 -9.59
N VAL A 237 -22.14 8.73 -10.64
CA VAL A 237 -21.57 9.54 -11.73
C VAL A 237 -21.06 10.88 -11.21
N ARG A 238 -21.85 11.61 -10.40
CA ARG A 238 -21.42 12.89 -9.81
C ARG A 238 -20.17 12.74 -8.94
N ARG A 239 -20.12 11.70 -8.09
CA ARG A 239 -18.91 11.41 -7.29
C ARG A 239 -17.71 11.13 -8.20
N PHE A 240 -17.89 10.30 -9.23
CA PHE A 240 -16.84 10.00 -10.19
C PHE A 240 -16.36 11.27 -10.92
N GLN A 241 -17.27 12.10 -11.44
CA GLN A 241 -16.95 13.36 -12.11
C GLN A 241 -16.19 14.29 -11.18
N LYS A 242 -16.66 14.47 -9.94
CA LYS A 242 -16.02 15.33 -8.93
C LYS A 242 -14.61 14.86 -8.59
N ASP A 243 -14.43 13.56 -8.34
CA ASP A 243 -13.13 12.99 -7.98
C ASP A 243 -12.11 13.05 -9.14
N ASN A 244 -12.59 13.15 -10.39
CA ASN A 244 -11.76 13.24 -11.60
C ASN A 244 -11.72 14.65 -12.22
N ALA A 245 -12.21 15.67 -11.51
CA ALA A 245 -12.27 17.07 -11.97
C ALA A 245 -12.97 17.24 -13.34
N LEU A 246 -13.98 16.41 -13.62
CA LEU A 246 -14.83 16.52 -14.80
C LEU A 246 -15.99 17.47 -14.51
N ARG A 247 -16.51 18.11 -15.55
CA ARG A 247 -17.69 18.98 -15.43
C ARG A 247 -18.92 18.15 -15.06
N GLU A 248 -19.62 18.56 -14.01
CA GLU A 248 -20.99 18.09 -13.71
C GLU A 248 -21.95 18.80 -14.67
N ASP A 249 -22.75 18.03 -15.41
CA ASP A 249 -23.76 18.50 -16.37
C ASP A 249 -25.18 18.04 -16.00
#